data_AF-A0A837RC35-F1
#
_entry.id   AF-A0A837RC35-F1
#
_cell.length_a   1.000
_cell.length_b   1.000
_cell.length_c   1.000
_cell.angle_alpha   90.00
_cell.angle_beta   90.00
_cell.angle_gamma   90.00
#
_symmetry.space_group_name_H-M   'P 1'
#
loop_
_entity.id
_entity.type
_entity.pdbx_description
1 polymer ?
#
loop_
_entity_poly.entity_id
_entity_poly.type
_entity_poly.pdbx_seq_one_letter_code
_entity_poly.pdbx_strand_id
1 'polypeptide(L)' 'MIALGMQPGLMANHTIVINNDLSYQLQLIKQRFGQHLFLLKVSATTTLGTLTVERIQFTNFAAAHDAFEARCHQLTQH' A
#
# COMPACT_ATOMS: atom_id res chain seq x y z
N MET A 1 24.90 -10.98 10.43
CA MET A 1 24.10 -9.93 11.12
C MET A 1 22.64 -10.16 10.77
N ILE A 2 21.88 -10.78 11.68
CA ILE A 2 20.51 -11.22 11.43
C ILE A 2 19.58 -10.03 11.71
N ALA A 3 19.02 -9.44 10.66
CA ALA A 3 18.01 -8.40 10.79
C ALA A 3 16.74 -9.01 11.38
N LEU A 4 16.42 -8.59 12.61
CA LEU A 4 15.24 -8.95 13.37
C LEU A 4 13.95 -8.84 12.52
N GLY A 5 13.20 -9.95 12.46
CA GLY A 5 11.82 -9.97 12.95
C GLY A 5 10.69 -9.45 12.05
N MET A 6 10.91 -9.11 10.79
CA MET A 6 9.79 -8.82 9.87
C MET A 6 10.02 -9.54 8.55
N GLN A 7 9.22 -10.57 8.30
CA GLN A 7 9.24 -11.30 7.03
C GLN A 7 8.93 -10.32 5.89
N PRO A 8 9.75 -10.29 4.82
CA PRO A 8 9.44 -9.52 3.62
C PRO A 8 8.11 -10.05 3.04
N GLY A 9 7.18 -9.13 2.79
CA GLY A 9 5.81 -9.50 2.48
C GLY A 9 4.83 -8.33 2.61
N LEU A 10 3.56 -8.63 2.42
CA LEU A 10 2.45 -7.69 2.63
C LEU A 10 2.39 -7.34 4.12
N MET A 11 2.72 -6.10 4.47
CA MET A 11 2.70 -5.60 5.85
C MET A 11 1.31 -5.10 6.24
N ALA A 12 0.68 -4.35 5.35
CA ALA A 12 -0.68 -3.85 5.53
C ALA A 12 -1.42 -3.96 4.21
N ASN A 13 -2.69 -4.32 4.30
CA ASN A 13 -3.59 -4.34 3.17
C ASN A 13 -4.92 -3.77 3.63
N HIS A 14 -5.38 -2.75 2.93
CA HIS A 14 -6.65 -2.12 3.23
C HIS A 14 -7.44 -2.00 1.93
N THR A 15 -8.66 -2.52 1.96
CA THR A 15 -9.57 -2.48 0.82
C THR A 15 -10.73 -1.56 1.20
N ILE A 16 -10.90 -0.49 0.42
CA ILE A 16 -11.99 0.47 0.56
C ILE A 16 -12.92 0.25 -0.62
N VAL A 17 -14.15 -0.14 -0.34
CA VAL A 17 -15.19 -0.32 -1.38
C VAL A 17 -16.03 0.95 -1.40
N ILE A 18 -16.02 1.65 -2.53
CA ILE A 18 -16.83 2.84 -2.80
C ILE A 18 -17.95 2.46 -3.75
N ASN A 19 -19.20 2.68 -3.33
CA ASN A 19 -20.40 2.52 -4.16
C ASN A 19 -20.53 1.17 -4.88
N ASN A 20 -19.99 0.09 -4.32
CA ASN A 20 -20.13 -1.29 -4.79
C ASN A 20 -19.55 -1.62 -6.19
N ASP A 21 -19.20 -0.62 -6.99
CA ASP A 21 -18.61 -0.73 -8.34
C ASP A 21 -17.11 -0.39 -8.39
N LEU A 22 -16.58 0.25 -7.33
CA LEU A 22 -15.21 0.71 -7.24
C LEU A 22 -14.60 0.22 -5.91
N SER A 23 -13.45 -0.43 -5.99
CA SER A 23 -12.72 -0.93 -4.82
C SER A 23 -11.28 -0.45 -4.87
N TYR A 24 -10.88 0.41 -3.97
CA TYR A 24 -9.48 0.76 -3.77
C TYR A 24 -8.80 -0.26 -2.88
N GLN A 25 -7.64 -0.72 -3.29
CA GLN A 25 -6.79 -1.62 -2.53
C GLN A 25 -5.45 -0.93 -2.31
N LEU A 26 -5.16 -0.65 -1.04
CA LEU A 26 -3.89 -0.11 -0.58
C LEU A 26 -3.08 -1.24 0.01
N GLN A 27 -1.87 -1.44 -0.51
CA GLN A 27 -0.94 -2.46 -0.07
C GLN A 27 0.37 -1.81 0.35
N LEU A 28 0.78 -2.04 1.58
CA LEU A 28 2.11 -1.72 2.07
C LEU A 28 2.93 -3.00 2.06
N ILE A 29 3.97 -3.04 1.24
CA ILE A 29 4.78 -4.24 0.99
C ILE A 29 6.21 -3.96 1.43
N LYS A 30 6.79 -4.85 2.25
CA LYS A 30 8.22 -4.83 2.57
C LYS A 30 8.98 -5.65 1.54
N GLN A 31 9.89 -5.01 0.82
CA GLN A 31 10.79 -5.67 -0.13
C GLN A 31 11.97 -6.30 0.61
N ARG A 32 12.42 -7.47 0.13
CA ARG A 32 13.55 -8.20 0.73
C ARG A 32 14.91 -7.64 0.31
N PHE A 33 14.97 -7.02 -0.87
CA PHE A 33 16.18 -6.53 -1.51
C PHE A 33 15.90 -5.22 -2.24
N GLY A 34 16.88 -4.31 -2.24
CA GLY A 34 16.82 -3.00 -2.91
C GLY A 34 17.10 -1.82 -1.96
N GLN A 35 17.36 -0.64 -2.53
CA GLN A 35 17.48 0.60 -1.75
C GLN A 35 16.13 1.03 -1.15
N HIS A 36 15.03 0.70 -1.82
CA HIS A 36 13.67 0.92 -1.32
C HIS A 36 13.14 -0.36 -0.68
N LEU A 37 13.16 -0.39 0.64
CA LEU A 37 12.73 -1.55 1.42
C LEU A 37 11.20 -1.60 1.60
N PHE A 38 10.48 -0.52 1.28
CA PHE A 38 9.04 -0.43 1.45
C PHE A 38 8.39 0.09 0.17
N LEU A 39 7.25 -0.48 -0.17
CA LEU A 39 6.49 -0.14 -1.36
C LEU A 39 5.03 0.06 -0.95
N LEU A 40 4.52 1.26 -1.17
CA LEU A 40 3.10 1.55 -1.12
C LEU A 40 2.54 1.38 -2.53
N LYS A 41 1.55 0.52 -2.68
CA LYS A 41 0.83 0.30 -3.93
C LYS A 41 -0.66 0.59 -3.70
N VAL A 42 -1.22 1.47 -4.51
CA VAL A 42 -2.65 1.78 -4.51
C VAL A 42 -3.21 1.32 -5.85
N SER A 43 -4.17 0.41 -5.80
CA SER A 43 -4.86 -0.11 -6.97
C SER A 43 -6.36 0.16 -6.86
N ALA A 44 -6.97 0.68 -7.91
CA ALA A 44 -8.41 0.82 -8.04
C ALA A 44 -8.93 -0.32 -8.89
N THR A 45 -9.83 -1.14 -8.35
CA THR A 45 -10.56 -2.16 -9.08
C THR A 45 -11.94 -1.62 -9.39
N THR A 46 -12.22 -1.43 -10.67
CA THR A 46 -13.56 -1.11 -11.17
C THR A 46 -14.17 -2.35 -11.81
N THR A 47 -15.45 -2.26 -12.17
CA THR A 47 -16.11 -3.24 -13.06
C THR A 47 -15.42 -3.42 -14.42
N LEU A 48 -14.62 -2.43 -14.86
CA LEU A 48 -13.84 -2.50 -16.10
C LEU A 48 -12.47 -3.20 -15.92
N GLY A 49 -12.02 -3.41 -14.68
CA GLY A 49 -10.77 -4.09 -14.35
C GLY A 49 -9.97 -3.40 -13.24
N THR A 50 -8.79 -3.95 -12.95
CA THR A 50 -7.89 -3.40 -11.92
C THR A 50 -6.85 -2.47 -12.53
N LEU A 51 -6.83 -1.22 -12.07
CA LEU A 51 -5.86 -0.20 -12.44
C LEU A 51 -4.93 0.09 -11.25
N THR A 52 -3.64 0.28 -11.49
CA THR A 52 -2.73 0.77 -10.45
C THR A 52 -2.75 2.29 -10.49
N VAL A 53 -3.29 2.91 -9.44
CA VAL A 53 -3.42 4.37 -9.31
C VAL A 53 -2.10 4.98 -8.89
N GLU A 54 -1.43 4.35 -7.93
CA GLU A 54 -0.23 4.91 -7.33
C GLU A 54 0.75 3.81 -6.91
N ARG A 55 2.04 4.11 -7.08
CA ARG A 55 3.12 3.23 -6.63
C ARG A 55 4.26 4.09 -6.11
N ILE A 56 4.46 4.08 -4.79
CA ILE A 56 5.48 4.90 -4.13
C ILE A 56 6.46 3.98 -3.40
N GLN A 57 7.75 4.24 -3.60
CA GLN A 57 8.83 3.52 -2.98
C GLN A 57 9.45 4.32 -1.85
N PHE A 58 9.68 3.66 -0.72
CA PHE A 58 10.22 4.27 0.48
C PHE A 58 11.43 3.48 0.98
N THR A 59 12.41 4.20 1.49
CA THR A 59 13.59 3.65 2.20
C THR A 59 13.29 3.42 3.67
N ASN A 60 12.41 4.24 4.26
CA ASN A 60 12.05 4.18 5.68
C ASN A 60 10.61 3.67 5.89
N PHE A 61 10.42 2.84 6.92
CA PHE A 61 9.11 2.30 7.30
C PHE A 61 8.17 3.41 7.76
N ALA A 62 8.63 4.34 8.60
CA ALA A 62 7.80 5.41 9.15
C ALA A 62 7.15 6.25 8.04
N ALA A 63 7.95 6.68 7.05
CA ALA A 63 7.45 7.42 5.91
C ALA A 63 6.43 6.62 5.06
N ALA A 64 6.67 5.32 4.92
CA ALA A 64 5.77 4.45 4.17
C ALA A 64 4.43 4.20 4.91
N HIS A 65 4.48 4.10 6.23
CA HIS A 65 3.33 3.95 7.10
C HIS A 65 2.49 5.24 7.16
N ASP A 66 3.13 6.41 7.38
CA ASP A 66 2.46 7.71 7.36
C ASP A 66 1.74 7.95 6.02
N ALA A 67 2.39 7.61 4.90
CA ALA A 67 1.79 7.72 3.58
C ALA A 67 0.61 6.75 3.40
N PHE A 68 0.71 5.53 3.93
CA PHE A 68 -0.39 4.56 3.91
C PHE A 68 -1.60 5.06 4.70
N GLU A 69 -1.39 5.55 5.93
CA GLU A 69 -2.47 6.10 6.76
C GLU A 69 -3.09 7.35 6.13
N ALA A 70 -2.27 8.27 5.61
CA ALA A 70 -2.76 9.46 4.92
C ALA A 70 -3.64 9.11 3.71
N ARG A 71 -3.24 8.11 2.89
CA ARG A 71 -4.07 7.64 1.76
C ARG A 71 -5.32 6.92 2.22
N CYS A 72 -5.24 6.13 3.28
CA CYS A 72 -6.40 5.49 3.87
C CYS A 72 -7.44 6.53 4.32
N HIS A 73 -6.99 7.57 5.04
CA HIS A 73 -7.85 8.67 5.46
C HIS A 73 -8.46 9.42 4.28
N GLN A 74 -7.67 9.78 3.27
CA GLN A 74 -8.19 10.49 2.09
C GLN A 74 -9.24 9.70 1.32
N LEU A 75 -9.06 8.38 1.18
CA LEU A 75 -10.01 7.51 0.47
C LEU A 75 -11.23 7.16 1.32
N THR A 76 -11.14 7.25 2.65
CA THR A 76 -12.28 7.02 3.57
C THR A 76 -13.15 8.27 3.73
N GLN A 77 -12.59 9.47 3.53
CA GLN A 77 -13.33 10.73 3.61
C GLN A 77 -14.02 11.14 2.30
N HIS A 78 -13.94 10.33 1.27
CA HIS A 78 -14.56 10.55 -0.05
C HIS A 78 -15.73 9.61 -0.28
#